data_AF-A0A8S1TZE9-F1
#
_entry.id   AF-A0A8S1TZE9-F1
#
_cell.length_a   1.000
_cell.length_b   1.000
_cell.length_c   1.000
_cell.angle_alpha   90.00
_cell.angle_beta   90.00
_cell.angle_gamma   90.00
#
_symmetry.space_group_name_H-M   'P 1'
#
loop_
_entity.id
_entity.type
_entity.pdbx_description
1 polymer ?
#
loop_
_entity_poly.entity_id
_entity_poly.type
_entity_poly.pdbx_seq_one_letter_code
_entity_poly.pdbx_strand_id
1 'polypeptide(L)'
;MVQRNQEDMMETGGNKYETKIREKRQRHFFKSGAYYEGEWVGQQRDGYGIQIWPDGAKYEGQWKQNRADGKGKFWYVSGDLYDGQWKEDRVSGQGRYIHANGAKFDGQWLDDQPHGYGIEIWIDHSRYEGYYKFGKKDGFGKYYWCDGSYFLGYWKRNQLEGYGIYTWSDSRKYMGMWSNNQMNGRGIYTWPDGRSYDGEYLKDKKQGYGIYQWPDGRKYEGYWKNGKQSGKGRYSLPTGNSQLGLWEDGRRIEWINEDEDIKPKGWDQYIQPTLQQDEKTLTNK
;
A
#
# COMPACT_ATOMS: atom_id res chain seq x y z
N MET A 1 -2.31 -14.14 20.92
CA MET A 1 -3.27 -15.22 21.22
C MET A 1 -2.58 -16.58 21.29
N VAL A 2 -1.97 -17.08 20.20
CA VAL A 2 -1.31 -18.41 20.12
C VAL A 2 -0.48 -18.79 21.36
N GLN A 3 0.52 -17.98 21.74
CA GLN A 3 1.40 -18.28 22.88
C GLN A 3 0.63 -18.38 24.21
N ARG A 4 -0.28 -17.43 24.47
CA ARG A 4 -1.10 -17.40 25.69
C ARG A 4 -1.99 -18.64 25.80
N ASN A 5 -2.48 -19.12 24.67
CA ASN A 5 -3.41 -20.22 24.63
C ASN A 5 -2.72 -21.61 24.73
N GLN A 6 -1.41 -21.70 24.45
CA GLN A 6 -0.67 -22.97 24.50
C GLN A 6 -0.60 -23.58 25.89
N GLU A 7 -0.40 -22.76 26.93
CA GLU A 7 -0.33 -23.23 28.32
C GLU A 7 -1.67 -23.83 28.78
N ASP A 8 -2.78 -23.11 28.51
CA ASP A 8 -4.13 -23.54 28.90
C ASP A 8 -4.66 -24.74 28.08
N MET A 9 -4.12 -24.95 26.87
CA MET A 9 -4.46 -26.10 26.03
C MET A 9 -3.94 -27.42 26.60
N MET A 10 -2.80 -27.43 27.31
CA MET A 10 -2.25 -28.67 27.88
C MET A 10 -3.09 -29.20 29.04
N GLU A 11 -3.83 -28.33 29.74
CA GLU A 11 -4.71 -28.70 30.85
C GLU A 11 -6.06 -29.26 30.37
N THR A 12 -6.47 -28.92 29.15
CA THR A 12 -7.77 -29.25 28.56
C THR A 12 -7.70 -30.43 27.57
N GLY A 13 -6.61 -31.22 27.64
CA GLY A 13 -6.40 -32.42 26.83
C GLY A 13 -7.46 -33.48 27.10
N GLY A 14 -8.45 -33.57 26.20
CA GLY A 14 -9.60 -34.46 26.30
C GLY A 14 -9.44 -35.81 25.60
N ASN A 15 -10.05 -36.83 26.18
CA ASN A 15 -9.96 -38.24 25.79
C ASN A 15 -10.80 -38.54 24.52
N LYS A 16 -10.46 -39.57 23.74
CA LYS A 16 -11.09 -39.92 22.43
C LYS A 16 -12.61 -40.22 22.46
N TYR A 17 -13.25 -40.19 23.63
CA TYR A 17 -14.64 -40.61 23.86
C TYR A 17 -15.54 -39.49 24.44
N GLU A 18 -15.14 -38.23 24.36
CA GLU A 18 -15.91 -37.12 24.94
C GLU A 18 -17.26 -36.87 24.24
N THR A 19 -18.28 -36.62 25.06
CA THR A 19 -19.64 -36.24 24.66
C THR A 19 -19.63 -34.99 23.78
N LYS A 20 -20.29 -35.05 22.61
CA LYS A 20 -20.41 -33.94 21.64
C LYS A 20 -21.43 -32.85 22.02
N ILE A 21 -21.95 -32.87 23.25
CA ILE A 21 -22.96 -31.92 23.69
C ILE A 21 -22.26 -30.64 24.13
N ARG A 22 -22.72 -29.50 23.60
CA ARG A 22 -22.24 -28.19 24.03
C ARG A 22 -22.98 -27.76 25.30
N GLU A 23 -22.23 -27.31 26.30
CA GLU A 23 -22.77 -26.85 27.57
C GLU A 23 -22.05 -25.59 28.06
N LYS A 24 -22.76 -24.73 28.80
CA LYS A 24 -22.17 -23.59 29.48
C LYS A 24 -21.82 -23.98 30.91
N ARG A 25 -20.59 -23.72 31.33
CA ARG A 25 -20.11 -24.03 32.69
C ARG A 25 -19.96 -22.79 33.55
N GLN A 26 -19.79 -22.99 34.85
CA GLN A 26 -19.26 -21.93 35.72
C GLN A 26 -17.84 -21.56 35.29
N ARG A 27 -17.37 -20.40 35.77
CA ARG A 27 -16.01 -19.91 35.53
C ARG A 27 -14.98 -20.98 35.85
N HIS A 28 -14.11 -21.25 34.88
CA HIS A 28 -12.99 -22.17 35.04
C HIS A 28 -11.69 -21.37 35.21
N PHE A 29 -10.85 -21.75 36.17
CA PHE A 29 -9.54 -21.16 36.41
C PHE A 29 -8.45 -22.15 35.99
N PHE A 30 -7.55 -21.72 35.11
CA PHE A 30 -6.40 -22.50 34.65
C PHE A 30 -5.20 -22.33 35.59
N LYS A 31 -4.22 -23.24 35.56
CA LYS A 31 -3.01 -23.09 36.40
C LYS A 31 -2.14 -21.91 35.96
N SER A 32 -2.27 -21.46 34.72
CA SER A 32 -1.67 -20.20 34.24
C SER A 32 -2.18 -18.97 35.02
N GLY A 33 -3.29 -19.10 35.75
CA GLY A 33 -4.00 -18.00 36.40
C GLY A 33 -5.03 -17.33 35.50
N ALA A 34 -5.13 -17.73 34.22
CA ALA A 34 -6.22 -17.28 33.35
C ALA A 34 -7.56 -17.87 33.82
N TYR A 35 -8.66 -17.22 33.45
CA TYR A 35 -9.99 -17.79 33.62
C TYR A 35 -10.82 -17.70 32.35
N TYR A 36 -11.71 -18.68 32.19
CA TYR A 36 -12.64 -18.77 31.08
C TYR A 36 -14.09 -18.86 31.56
N GLU A 37 -14.95 -18.11 30.90
CA GLU A 37 -16.40 -18.17 31.05
C GLU A 37 -17.04 -18.37 29.68
N GLY A 38 -17.68 -19.51 29.47
CA GLY A 38 -18.28 -19.79 28.18
C GLY A 38 -18.73 -21.21 28.02
N GLU A 39 -18.92 -21.55 26.75
CA GLU A 39 -19.37 -22.87 26.31
C GLU A 39 -18.19 -23.84 26.18
N TRP A 40 -18.50 -25.13 26.36
CA TRP A 40 -17.57 -26.25 26.34
C TRP A 40 -18.18 -27.41 25.56
N VAL A 41 -17.34 -28.19 24.89
CA VAL A 41 -17.65 -29.52 24.39
C VAL A 41 -16.60 -30.48 24.95
N GLY A 42 -17.02 -31.44 25.76
CA GLY A 42 -16.08 -32.28 26.51
C GLY A 42 -15.18 -31.42 27.41
N GLN A 43 -13.86 -31.56 27.29
CA GLN A 43 -12.90 -30.75 28.05
C GLN A 43 -12.38 -29.55 27.26
N GLN A 44 -12.97 -29.25 26.10
CA GLN A 44 -12.48 -28.22 25.19
C GLN A 44 -13.40 -27.00 25.19
N ARG A 45 -12.82 -25.80 25.26
CA ARG A 45 -13.53 -24.54 25.01
C ARG A 45 -14.06 -24.56 23.57
N ASP A 46 -15.35 -24.38 23.41
CA ASP A 46 -16.04 -24.49 22.11
C ASP A 46 -17.37 -23.72 22.16
N GLY A 47 -17.70 -22.99 21.10
CA GLY A 47 -18.84 -22.06 21.09
C GLY A 47 -18.38 -20.65 21.47
N TYR A 48 -19.21 -19.88 22.15
CA TYR A 48 -18.87 -18.53 22.58
C TYR A 48 -18.31 -18.52 24.00
N GLY A 49 -17.29 -17.69 24.23
CA GLY A 49 -16.70 -17.54 25.56
C GLY A 49 -15.76 -16.36 25.68
N ILE A 50 -15.52 -16.01 26.94
CA ILE A 50 -14.62 -14.94 27.36
C ILE A 50 -13.45 -15.58 28.11
N GLN A 51 -12.23 -15.22 27.71
CA GLN A 51 -11.03 -15.56 28.45
C GLN A 51 -10.29 -14.30 28.86
N ILE A 52 -9.84 -14.25 30.10
CA ILE A 52 -9.01 -13.18 30.64
C ILE A 52 -7.74 -13.80 31.23
N TRP A 53 -6.59 -13.27 30.83
CA TRP A 53 -5.27 -13.71 31.29
C TRP A 53 -4.79 -12.83 32.46
N PRO A 54 -3.84 -13.31 33.29
CA PRO A 54 -3.33 -12.54 34.44
C PRO A 54 -2.70 -11.20 34.08
N ASP A 55 -2.18 -11.08 32.85
CA ASP A 55 -1.60 -9.85 32.31
C ASP A 55 -2.65 -8.79 31.93
N GLY A 56 -3.95 -9.11 32.06
CA GLY A 56 -5.06 -8.25 31.72
C GLY A 56 -5.50 -8.34 30.26
N ALA A 57 -4.83 -9.14 29.41
CA ALA A 57 -5.32 -9.41 28.07
C ALA A 57 -6.70 -10.11 28.16
N LYS A 58 -7.56 -9.84 27.17
CA LYS A 58 -8.91 -10.40 27.11
C LYS A 58 -9.24 -10.85 25.70
N TYR A 59 -9.83 -12.03 25.57
CA TYR A 59 -10.51 -12.48 24.36
C TYR A 59 -11.99 -12.68 24.65
N GLU A 60 -12.84 -12.28 23.71
CA GLU A 60 -14.28 -12.50 23.76
C GLU A 60 -14.75 -12.87 22.36
N GLY A 61 -15.20 -14.10 22.17
CA GLY A 61 -15.59 -14.54 20.85
C GLY A 61 -15.82 -16.03 20.72
N GLN A 62 -15.79 -16.48 19.48
CA GLN A 62 -15.98 -17.87 19.12
C GLN A 62 -14.70 -18.69 19.36
N TRP A 63 -14.91 -19.88 19.88
CA TRP A 63 -13.93 -20.90 20.20
C TRP A 63 -14.28 -22.19 19.48
N LYS A 64 -13.26 -22.91 19.05
CA LYS A 64 -13.37 -24.25 18.51
C LYS A 64 -12.16 -25.05 18.93
N GLN A 65 -12.40 -26.19 19.60
CA GLN A 65 -11.32 -27.09 20.04
C GLN A 65 -10.19 -26.35 20.79
N ASN A 66 -10.57 -25.56 21.80
CA ASN A 66 -9.69 -24.71 22.59
C ASN A 66 -9.04 -23.53 21.86
N ARG A 67 -9.33 -23.26 20.59
CA ARG A 67 -8.72 -22.16 19.83
C ARG A 67 -9.72 -21.07 19.50
N ALA A 68 -9.27 -19.82 19.39
CA ALA A 68 -10.08 -18.78 18.77
C ALA A 68 -10.29 -19.11 17.28
N ASP A 69 -11.55 -19.28 16.88
CA ASP A 69 -11.95 -19.65 15.52
C ASP A 69 -13.37 -19.12 15.27
N GLY A 70 -13.52 -18.25 14.26
CA GLY A 70 -14.73 -17.48 14.01
C GLY A 70 -14.57 -16.01 14.38
N LYS A 71 -15.64 -15.33 14.78
CA LYS A 71 -15.62 -13.90 15.14
C LYS A 71 -15.26 -13.71 16.61
N GLY A 72 -14.42 -12.72 16.90
CA GLY A 72 -14.05 -12.38 18.27
C GLY A 72 -13.27 -11.08 18.38
N LYS A 73 -13.24 -10.55 19.60
CA LYS A 73 -12.48 -9.37 19.98
C LYS A 73 -11.34 -9.75 20.91
N PHE A 74 -10.18 -9.14 20.72
CA PHE A 74 -9.02 -9.32 21.57
C PHE A 74 -8.49 -7.96 22.01
N TRP A 75 -8.51 -7.71 23.32
CA TRP A 75 -7.89 -6.57 23.95
C TRP A 75 -6.48 -6.97 24.40
N TYR A 76 -5.48 -6.30 23.84
CA TYR A 76 -4.09 -6.52 24.18
C TYR A 76 -3.70 -5.73 25.42
N VAL A 77 -2.70 -6.22 26.16
CA VAL A 77 -2.14 -5.51 27.33
C VAL A 77 -1.59 -4.12 26.97
N SER A 78 -1.13 -3.96 25.73
CA SER A 78 -0.67 -2.67 25.19
C SER A 78 -1.78 -1.61 25.08
N GLY A 79 -3.05 -1.99 25.22
CA GLY A 79 -4.20 -1.15 24.92
C GLY A 79 -4.70 -1.27 23.47
N ASP A 80 -4.01 -2.05 22.63
CA ASP A 80 -4.48 -2.33 21.28
C ASP A 80 -5.74 -3.21 21.31
N LEU A 81 -6.56 -3.12 20.26
CA LEU A 81 -7.78 -3.89 20.09
C LEU A 81 -7.82 -4.50 18.69
N TYR A 82 -8.07 -5.80 18.61
CA TYR A 82 -8.53 -6.44 17.37
C TYR A 82 -10.00 -6.84 17.50
N ASP A 83 -10.80 -6.56 16.48
CA ASP A 83 -12.21 -6.96 16.35
C ASP A 83 -12.41 -7.54 14.96
N GLY A 84 -12.57 -8.86 14.85
CA GLY A 84 -12.65 -9.50 13.55
C GLY A 84 -12.69 -11.01 13.58
N GLN A 85 -12.33 -11.59 12.46
CA GLN A 85 -12.29 -13.03 12.26
C GLN A 85 -10.96 -13.64 12.74
N TRP A 86 -11.06 -14.88 13.20
CA TRP A 86 -10.00 -15.69 13.78
C TRP A 86 -10.02 -17.07 13.15
N LYS A 87 -8.84 -17.66 13.01
CA LYS A 87 -8.66 -19.05 12.59
C LYS A 87 -7.50 -19.64 13.37
N GLU A 88 -7.79 -20.67 14.17
CA GLU A 88 -6.76 -21.41 14.92
C GLU A 88 -5.82 -20.50 15.73
N ASP A 89 -6.40 -19.60 16.53
CA ASP A 89 -5.70 -18.60 17.36
C ASP A 89 -5.01 -17.47 16.60
N ARG A 90 -5.15 -17.41 15.28
CA ARG A 90 -4.60 -16.35 14.43
C ARG A 90 -5.68 -15.42 13.91
N VAL A 91 -5.33 -14.16 13.78
CA VAL A 91 -6.14 -13.15 13.09
C VAL A 91 -6.18 -13.48 11.59
N SER A 92 -7.37 -13.75 11.05
CA SER A 92 -7.57 -14.23 9.68
C SER A 92 -8.97 -13.85 9.17
N GLY A 93 -9.10 -13.43 7.92
CA GLY A 93 -10.36 -12.95 7.34
C GLY A 93 -10.53 -11.43 7.50
N GLN A 94 -11.76 -10.93 7.62
CA GLN A 94 -12.01 -9.50 7.82
C GLN A 94 -11.86 -9.12 9.30
N GLY A 95 -11.21 -8.00 9.56
CA GLY A 95 -11.07 -7.47 10.91
C GLY A 95 -10.53 -6.05 10.98
N ARG A 96 -10.81 -5.40 12.10
CA ARG A 96 -10.32 -4.07 12.45
C ARG A 96 -9.34 -4.17 13.60
N TYR A 97 -8.16 -3.59 13.40
CA TYR A 97 -7.14 -3.43 14.43
C TYR A 97 -7.03 -1.94 14.79
N ILE A 98 -7.09 -1.62 16.07
CA ILE A 98 -6.98 -0.26 16.60
C ILE A 98 -5.80 -0.27 17.57
N HIS A 99 -4.76 0.50 17.24
CA HIS A 99 -3.64 0.73 18.12
C HIS A 99 -4.04 1.64 19.29
N ALA A 100 -3.41 1.48 20.44
CA ALA A 100 -3.60 2.34 21.61
C ALA A 100 -3.33 3.83 21.30
N ASN A 101 -2.46 4.13 20.33
CA ASN A 101 -2.15 5.48 19.88
C ASN A 101 -3.19 6.08 18.91
N GLY A 102 -4.26 5.34 18.56
CA GLY A 102 -5.33 5.76 17.66
C GLY A 102 -5.12 5.41 16.18
N ALA A 103 -3.94 4.93 15.78
CA ALA A 103 -3.76 4.37 14.44
C ALA A 103 -4.66 3.14 14.26
N LYS A 104 -5.15 2.90 13.03
CA LYS A 104 -6.10 1.83 12.77
C LYS A 104 -5.88 1.18 11.41
N PHE A 105 -6.16 -0.11 11.36
CA PHE A 105 -6.23 -0.90 10.14
C PHE A 105 -7.61 -1.55 10.06
N ASP A 106 -8.26 -1.47 8.91
CA ASP A 106 -9.53 -2.13 8.61
C ASP A 106 -9.40 -2.88 7.29
N GLY A 107 -9.52 -4.20 7.31
CA GLY A 107 -9.42 -4.97 6.09
C GLY A 107 -9.20 -6.46 6.31
N GLN A 108 -8.62 -7.08 5.29
CA GLN A 108 -8.36 -8.51 5.24
C GLN A 108 -7.02 -8.88 5.90
N TRP A 109 -7.04 -10.02 6.56
CA TRP A 109 -5.95 -10.60 7.31
C TRP A 109 -5.73 -12.06 6.92
N LEU A 110 -4.49 -12.50 7.01
CA LEU A 110 -4.09 -13.90 6.86
C LEU A 110 -2.94 -14.18 7.83
N ASP A 111 -3.15 -15.10 8.76
CA ASP A 111 -2.15 -15.56 9.71
C ASP A 111 -1.42 -14.41 10.43
N ASP A 112 -2.21 -13.56 11.10
CA ASP A 112 -1.76 -12.40 11.88
C ASP A 112 -1.18 -11.25 11.06
N GLN A 113 -1.28 -11.29 9.73
CA GLN A 113 -0.74 -10.26 8.84
C GLN A 113 -1.81 -9.66 7.92
N PRO A 114 -1.78 -8.34 7.67
CA PRO A 114 -2.55 -7.73 6.58
C PRO A 114 -2.34 -8.45 5.26
N HIS A 115 -3.43 -8.85 4.59
CA HIS A 115 -3.39 -9.58 3.34
C HIS A 115 -4.69 -9.37 2.56
N GLY A 116 -4.61 -9.03 1.28
CA GLY A 116 -5.78 -8.62 0.50
C GLY A 116 -6.05 -7.12 0.63
N TYR A 117 -7.30 -6.70 0.48
CA TYR A 117 -7.65 -5.28 0.54
C TYR A 117 -7.75 -4.77 1.99
N GLY A 118 -7.25 -3.57 2.25
CA GLY A 118 -7.41 -2.90 3.54
C GLY A 118 -7.14 -1.40 3.50
N ILE A 119 -7.61 -0.72 4.56
CA ILE A 119 -7.46 0.70 4.80
C ILE A 119 -6.67 0.89 6.10
N GLU A 120 -5.53 1.56 6.02
CA GLU A 120 -4.69 1.91 7.17
C GLU A 120 -4.70 3.42 7.36
N ILE A 121 -4.92 3.88 8.59
CA ILE A 121 -4.91 5.30 8.96
C ILE A 121 -3.95 5.46 10.13
N TRP A 122 -2.95 6.32 9.95
CA TRP A 122 -1.92 6.61 10.95
C TRP A 122 -2.29 7.80 11.83
N ILE A 123 -1.52 7.99 12.91
CA ILE A 123 -1.73 9.06 13.89
C ILE A 123 -1.58 10.47 13.30
N ASP A 124 -0.76 10.62 12.26
CA ASP A 124 -0.55 11.87 11.53
C ASP A 124 -1.69 12.17 10.54
N HIS A 125 -2.75 11.35 10.53
CA HIS A 125 -3.86 11.37 9.58
C HIS A 125 -3.48 10.95 8.14
N SER A 126 -2.26 10.48 7.89
CA SER A 126 -1.96 9.79 6.64
C SER A 126 -2.87 8.57 6.49
N ARG A 127 -3.19 8.20 5.25
CA ARG A 127 -4.10 7.09 4.94
C ARG A 127 -3.63 6.30 3.73
N TYR A 128 -3.66 4.97 3.83
CA TYR A 128 -3.50 4.07 2.71
C TYR A 128 -4.77 3.28 2.50
N GLU A 129 -5.13 3.07 1.25
CA GLU A 129 -6.27 2.28 0.81
C GLU A 129 -5.83 1.44 -0.39
N GLY A 130 -5.73 0.13 -0.23
CA GLY A 130 -5.25 -0.72 -1.30
C GLY A 130 -4.92 -2.13 -0.86
N TYR A 131 -4.15 -2.81 -1.72
CA TYR A 131 -3.81 -4.21 -1.50
C TYR A 131 -2.56 -4.39 -0.65
N TYR A 132 -2.61 -5.45 0.16
CA TYR A 132 -1.55 -5.96 1.01
C TYR A 132 -1.24 -7.41 0.66
N LYS A 133 0.02 -7.80 0.84
CA LYS A 133 0.48 -9.18 0.76
C LYS A 133 1.50 -9.42 1.87
N PHE A 134 1.14 -10.25 2.84
CA PHE A 134 2.00 -10.61 3.99
C PHE A 134 2.52 -9.36 4.72
N GLY A 135 1.60 -8.50 5.14
CA GLY A 135 1.89 -7.30 5.92
C GLY A 135 2.53 -6.14 5.15
N LYS A 136 2.67 -6.24 3.82
CA LYS A 136 3.27 -5.19 2.99
C LYS A 136 2.30 -4.73 1.92
N LYS A 137 2.28 -3.43 1.62
CA LYS A 137 1.58 -2.86 0.46
C LYS A 137 2.13 -3.50 -0.80
N ASP A 138 1.27 -4.19 -1.54
CA ASP A 138 1.62 -4.94 -2.75
C ASP A 138 0.39 -5.04 -3.64
N GLY A 139 0.52 -4.56 -4.88
CA GLY A 139 -0.61 -4.36 -5.80
C GLY A 139 -1.04 -2.90 -5.88
N PHE A 140 -2.26 -2.65 -6.35
CA PHE A 140 -2.77 -1.30 -6.56
C PHE A 140 -3.21 -0.63 -5.25
N GLY A 141 -2.99 0.68 -5.10
CA GLY A 141 -3.40 1.41 -3.91
C GLY A 141 -3.29 2.92 -4.01
N LYS A 142 -4.03 3.59 -3.13
CA LYS A 142 -4.06 5.03 -2.89
C LYS A 142 -3.36 5.33 -1.57
N TYR A 143 -2.43 6.27 -1.56
CA TYR A 143 -1.81 6.78 -0.34
C TYR A 143 -2.01 8.30 -0.27
N TYR A 144 -2.49 8.77 0.87
CA TYR A 144 -2.70 10.17 1.21
C TYR A 144 -1.73 10.52 2.32
N TRP A 145 -0.81 11.45 2.07
CA TRP A 145 0.10 11.97 3.08
C TRP A 145 -0.58 13.10 3.86
N CYS A 146 -0.14 13.29 5.10
CA CYS A 146 -0.61 14.36 5.97
C CYS A 146 -0.30 15.79 5.45
N ASP A 147 0.68 15.93 4.56
CA ASP A 147 1.02 17.20 3.91
C ASP A 147 0.07 17.60 2.77
N GLY A 148 -0.90 16.73 2.43
CA GLY A 148 -1.84 16.91 1.33
C GLY A 148 -1.38 16.31 -0.01
N SER A 149 -0.16 15.79 -0.09
CA SER A 149 0.30 15.00 -1.23
C SER A 149 -0.47 13.68 -1.31
N TYR A 150 -0.62 13.10 -2.50
CA TYR A 150 -1.21 11.77 -2.65
C TYR A 150 -0.64 11.00 -3.84
N PHE A 151 -0.68 9.68 -3.74
CA PHE A 151 -0.22 8.74 -4.75
C PHE A 151 -1.32 7.76 -5.07
N LEU A 152 -1.45 7.48 -6.36
CA LEU A 152 -2.34 6.49 -6.92
C LEU A 152 -1.53 5.61 -7.86
N GLY A 153 -1.39 4.33 -7.57
CA GLY A 153 -0.62 3.45 -8.45
C GLY A 153 -0.29 2.11 -7.84
N TYR A 154 0.70 1.46 -8.42
CA TYR A 154 1.14 0.14 -7.99
C TYR A 154 2.24 0.22 -6.92
N TRP A 155 2.17 -0.76 -6.01
CA TRP A 155 3.06 -0.96 -4.89
C TRP A 155 3.69 -2.34 -4.98
N LYS A 156 4.93 -2.45 -4.54
CA LYS A 156 5.64 -3.72 -4.35
C LYS A 156 6.38 -3.66 -3.03
N ARG A 157 6.02 -4.52 -2.08
CA ARG A 157 6.71 -4.62 -0.78
C ARG A 157 6.94 -3.26 -0.08
N ASN A 158 5.89 -2.44 0.03
CA ASN A 158 5.92 -1.07 0.59
C ASN A 158 6.64 0.00 -0.25
N GLN A 159 7.01 -0.29 -1.50
CA GLN A 159 7.62 0.68 -2.41
C GLN A 159 6.70 0.99 -3.59
N LEU A 160 6.76 2.22 -4.12
CA LEU A 160 6.14 2.59 -5.39
C LEU A 160 6.87 1.87 -6.52
N GLU A 161 6.13 1.12 -7.34
CA GLU A 161 6.67 0.27 -8.40
C GLU A 161 5.67 0.19 -9.55
N GLY A 162 6.12 0.27 -10.81
CA GLY A 162 5.23 0.26 -11.97
C GLY A 162 4.58 1.63 -12.22
N TYR A 163 3.43 1.66 -12.89
CA TYR A 163 2.79 2.92 -13.26
C TYR A 163 2.06 3.56 -12.07
N GLY A 164 2.16 4.88 -11.93
CA GLY A 164 1.51 5.62 -10.85
C GLY A 164 1.45 7.12 -11.08
N ILE A 165 0.51 7.75 -10.40
CA ILE A 165 0.25 9.19 -10.38
C ILE A 165 0.57 9.70 -8.98
N TYR A 166 1.56 10.57 -8.87
CA TYR A 166 1.86 11.31 -7.64
C TYR A 166 1.46 12.76 -7.84
N THR A 167 0.70 13.31 -6.90
CA THR A 167 0.38 14.74 -6.83
C THR A 167 0.95 15.29 -5.55
N TRP A 168 1.84 16.27 -5.67
CA TRP A 168 2.45 16.96 -4.53
C TRP A 168 1.47 17.98 -3.94
N SER A 169 1.68 18.33 -2.67
CA SER A 169 0.93 19.37 -1.96
C SER A 169 0.98 20.75 -2.63
N ASP A 170 2.05 21.04 -3.39
CA ASP A 170 2.18 22.25 -4.21
C ASP A 170 1.55 22.14 -5.61
N SER A 171 0.71 21.13 -5.84
CA SER A 171 0.01 20.86 -7.11
C SER A 171 0.91 20.46 -8.29
N ARG A 172 2.22 20.22 -8.08
CA ARG A 172 2.99 19.46 -9.08
C ARG A 172 2.37 18.07 -9.22
N LYS A 173 2.52 17.47 -10.40
CA LYS A 173 2.01 16.13 -10.67
C LYS A 173 2.95 15.35 -11.57
N TYR A 174 3.16 14.09 -11.25
CA TYR A 174 3.90 13.13 -12.07
C TYR A 174 3.00 11.95 -12.36
N MET A 175 2.89 11.60 -13.62
CA MET A 175 2.12 10.46 -14.12
C MET A 175 3.06 9.63 -14.99
N GLY A 176 3.50 8.49 -14.47
CA GLY A 176 4.52 7.71 -15.14
C GLY A 176 4.97 6.49 -14.37
N MET A 177 6.06 5.92 -14.85
CA MET A 177 6.68 4.73 -14.29
C MET A 177 7.50 5.07 -13.04
N TRP A 178 7.40 4.18 -12.05
CA TRP A 178 8.09 4.20 -10.76
C TRP A 178 8.89 2.91 -10.61
N SER A 179 10.04 3.01 -9.96
CA SER A 179 10.76 1.84 -9.47
C SER A 179 11.47 2.20 -8.17
N ASN A 180 11.31 1.37 -7.14
CA ASN A 180 11.91 1.57 -5.82
C ASN A 180 11.70 2.99 -5.25
N ASN A 181 10.47 3.51 -5.32
CA ASN A 181 10.10 4.87 -4.88
C ASN A 181 10.66 6.03 -5.72
N GLN A 182 11.26 5.77 -6.88
CA GLN A 182 11.83 6.79 -7.75
C GLN A 182 11.13 6.84 -9.11
N MET A 183 11.03 8.03 -9.70
CA MET A 183 10.61 8.17 -11.09
C MET A 183 11.65 7.46 -11.99
N ASN A 184 11.19 6.49 -12.76
CA ASN A 184 12.05 5.64 -13.58
C ASN A 184 11.29 5.12 -14.79
N GLY A 185 11.84 5.31 -15.99
CA GLY A 185 11.16 5.01 -17.25
C GLY A 185 10.35 6.21 -17.75
N ARG A 186 9.26 5.94 -18.47
CA ARG A 186 8.47 6.97 -19.14
C ARG A 186 7.50 7.67 -18.19
N GLY A 187 7.38 9.00 -18.29
CA GLY A 187 6.39 9.75 -17.50
C GLY A 187 6.23 11.21 -17.91
N ILE A 188 5.12 11.78 -17.46
CA ILE A 188 4.74 13.18 -17.66
C ILE A 188 4.78 13.88 -16.30
N TYR A 189 5.57 14.94 -16.20
CA TYR A 189 5.62 15.83 -15.04
C TYR A 189 5.03 17.18 -15.41
N THR A 190 4.07 17.66 -14.63
CA THR A 190 3.43 18.96 -14.82
C THR A 190 3.66 19.85 -13.61
N TRP A 191 3.98 21.12 -13.87
CA TRP A 191 4.12 22.14 -12.85
C TRP A 191 2.86 23.03 -12.80
N PRO A 192 2.54 23.63 -11.64
CA PRO A 192 1.39 24.52 -11.50
C PRO A 192 1.42 25.74 -12.42
N ASP A 193 2.61 26.19 -12.82
CA ASP A 193 2.80 27.32 -13.73
C ASP A 193 2.55 26.97 -15.20
N GLY A 194 2.11 25.74 -15.51
CA GLY A 194 1.81 25.28 -16.86
C GLY A 194 2.99 24.66 -17.60
N ARG A 195 4.19 24.61 -16.99
CA ARG A 195 5.30 23.85 -17.58
C ARG A 195 4.97 22.37 -17.57
N SER A 196 5.50 21.64 -18.54
CA SER A 196 5.41 20.18 -18.56
C SER A 196 6.68 19.53 -19.12
N TYR A 197 6.92 18.28 -18.73
CA TYR A 197 7.96 17.42 -19.26
C TYR A 197 7.39 16.04 -19.49
N ASP A 198 7.30 15.63 -20.75
CA ASP A 198 6.95 14.28 -21.18
C ASP A 198 8.21 13.59 -21.69
N GLY A 199 8.79 12.72 -20.87
CA GLY A 199 10.15 12.25 -21.09
C GLY A 199 10.50 10.98 -20.33
N GLU A 200 11.69 10.47 -20.60
CA GLU A 200 12.24 9.38 -19.80
C GLU A 200 12.90 9.92 -18.52
N TYR A 201 12.90 9.08 -17.49
CA TYR A 201 13.44 9.32 -16.17
C TYR A 201 14.35 8.17 -15.74
N LEU A 202 15.39 8.50 -14.99
CA LEU A 202 16.23 7.53 -14.31
C LEU A 202 16.60 8.09 -12.93
N LYS A 203 16.16 7.42 -11.87
CA LYS A 203 16.42 7.82 -10.47
C LYS A 203 16.07 9.30 -10.23
N ASP A 204 14.82 9.65 -10.52
CA ASP A 204 14.24 10.99 -10.35
C ASP A 204 14.77 12.09 -11.27
N LYS A 205 15.70 11.76 -12.18
CA LYS A 205 16.29 12.72 -13.12
C LYS A 205 15.77 12.49 -14.53
N LYS A 206 15.51 13.59 -15.24
CA LYS A 206 15.29 13.57 -16.69
C LYS A 206 16.48 12.91 -17.36
N GLN A 207 16.20 11.91 -18.19
CA GLN A 207 17.20 11.08 -18.85
C GLN A 207 16.68 10.74 -20.24
N GLY A 208 17.55 10.39 -21.18
CA GLY A 208 17.12 9.90 -22.49
C GLY A 208 16.37 10.98 -23.27
N TYR A 209 15.36 10.60 -24.05
CA TYR A 209 14.62 11.55 -24.86
C TYR A 209 13.43 12.14 -24.09
N GLY A 210 13.14 13.42 -24.31
CA GLY A 210 12.13 14.17 -23.57
C GLY A 210 11.65 15.45 -24.25
N ILE A 211 10.38 15.76 -24.05
CA ILE A 211 9.71 16.96 -24.51
C ILE A 211 9.42 17.85 -23.31
N TYR A 212 10.05 19.02 -23.24
CA TYR A 212 9.76 20.06 -22.27
C TYR A 212 8.93 21.16 -22.92
N GLN A 213 7.81 21.54 -22.33
CA GLN A 213 6.96 22.62 -22.81
C GLN A 213 6.92 23.75 -21.77
N TRP A 214 7.06 24.98 -22.24
CA TRP A 214 6.88 26.18 -21.45
C TRP A 214 5.44 26.67 -21.53
N PRO A 215 4.98 27.49 -20.56
CA PRO A 215 3.58 27.94 -20.51
C PRO A 215 3.21 28.85 -21.67
N ASP A 216 4.20 29.50 -22.29
CA ASP A 216 4.02 30.36 -23.46
C ASP A 216 3.97 29.60 -24.79
N GLY A 217 3.96 28.26 -24.76
CA GLY A 217 3.87 27.40 -25.94
C GLY A 217 5.21 27.07 -26.58
N ARG A 218 6.33 27.60 -26.08
CA ARG A 218 7.65 27.13 -26.51
C ARG A 218 7.83 25.66 -26.15
N LYS A 219 8.63 24.94 -26.94
CA LYS A 219 8.94 23.53 -26.70
C LYS A 219 10.40 23.23 -26.96
N TYR A 220 10.99 22.39 -26.12
CA TYR A 220 12.27 21.73 -26.34
C TYR A 220 12.00 20.23 -26.45
N GLU A 221 12.43 19.62 -27.53
CA GLU A 221 12.28 18.20 -27.81
C GLU A 221 13.66 17.65 -28.11
N GLY A 222 14.19 16.80 -27.23
CA GLY A 222 15.58 16.39 -27.36
C GLY A 222 16.06 15.48 -26.24
N TYR A 223 17.35 15.20 -26.27
CA TYR A 223 17.98 14.33 -25.28
C TYR A 223 18.31 15.07 -23.98
N TRP A 224 18.33 14.31 -22.89
CA TRP A 224 18.55 14.71 -21.51
C TRP A 224 19.53 13.74 -20.85
N LYS A 225 20.41 14.28 -20.01
CA LYS A 225 21.34 13.51 -19.20
C LYS A 225 21.40 14.14 -17.81
N ASN A 226 21.14 13.36 -16.77
CA ASN A 226 21.21 13.82 -15.38
C ASN A 226 20.41 15.11 -15.10
N GLY A 227 19.23 15.25 -15.70
CA GLY A 227 18.35 16.39 -15.47
C GLY A 227 18.59 17.59 -16.39
N LYS A 228 19.60 17.55 -17.27
CA LYS A 228 19.96 18.67 -18.17
C LYS A 228 19.84 18.28 -19.63
N GLN A 229 19.54 19.24 -20.51
CA GLN A 229 19.58 19.04 -21.96
C GLN A 229 20.99 18.59 -22.39
N SER A 230 21.07 17.57 -23.23
CA SER A 230 22.32 16.97 -23.69
C SER A 230 22.11 16.33 -25.04
N GLY A 231 23.08 16.39 -25.97
CA GLY A 231 22.95 15.83 -27.32
C GLY A 231 22.06 16.69 -28.23
N LYS A 232 21.44 16.06 -29.24
CA LYS A 232 20.58 16.78 -30.19
C LYS A 232 19.25 17.17 -29.53
N GLY A 233 18.80 18.39 -29.80
CA GLY A 233 17.51 18.89 -29.32
C GLY A 233 16.95 20.00 -30.20
N ARG A 234 15.68 19.88 -30.53
CA ARG A 234 14.89 20.82 -31.33
C ARG A 234 14.18 21.79 -30.40
N TYR A 235 14.40 23.09 -30.64
CA TYR A 235 13.68 24.15 -29.96
C TYR A 235 12.65 24.75 -30.91
N SER A 236 11.40 24.84 -30.46
CA SER A 236 10.27 25.33 -31.25
C SER A 236 9.61 26.51 -30.56
N LEU A 237 9.29 27.54 -31.34
CA LEU A 237 8.49 28.69 -30.95
C LEU A 237 6.99 28.38 -31.10
N PRO A 238 6.11 29.10 -30.40
CA PRO A 238 4.66 28.93 -30.54
C PRO A 238 4.16 29.20 -31.97
N THR A 239 4.91 30.00 -32.73
CA THR A 239 4.62 30.33 -34.14
C THR A 239 4.90 29.18 -35.10
N GLY A 240 5.47 28.05 -34.63
CA GLY A 240 5.82 26.89 -35.44
C GLY A 240 7.26 26.87 -35.95
N ASN A 241 7.98 28.00 -35.88
CA ASN A 241 9.41 28.04 -36.21
C ASN A 241 10.19 27.13 -35.26
N SER A 242 11.02 26.24 -35.80
CA SER A 242 11.86 25.36 -35.00
C SER A 242 13.27 25.29 -35.54
N GLN A 243 14.24 24.98 -34.66
CA GLN A 243 15.62 24.79 -35.04
C GLN A 243 16.27 23.68 -34.21
N LEU A 244 17.03 22.82 -34.88
CA LEU A 244 17.80 21.76 -34.24
C LEU A 244 19.10 22.35 -33.69
N GLY A 245 19.53 21.92 -32.51
CA GLY A 245 20.80 22.34 -31.93
C GLY A 245 21.48 21.22 -31.15
N LEU A 246 22.78 21.37 -30.91
CA LEU A 246 23.58 20.51 -30.05
C LEU A 246 23.65 21.12 -28.64
N TRP A 247 23.37 20.30 -27.62
CA TRP A 247 23.32 20.72 -26.22
C TRP A 247 24.31 19.94 -25.37
N GLU A 248 24.94 20.61 -24.41
CA GLU A 248 25.81 19.99 -23.42
C GLU A 248 25.59 20.68 -22.07
N ASP A 249 25.35 19.89 -21.03
CA ASP A 249 25.11 20.35 -19.66
C ASP A 249 24.07 21.49 -19.53
N GLY A 250 23.00 21.41 -20.32
CA GLY A 250 21.89 22.37 -20.31
C GLY A 250 22.17 23.66 -21.10
N ARG A 251 23.30 23.74 -21.81
CA ARG A 251 23.66 24.87 -22.66
C ARG A 251 23.65 24.43 -24.13
N ARG A 252 23.08 25.26 -24.99
CA ARG A 252 23.20 25.08 -26.44
C ARG A 252 24.61 25.46 -26.87
N ILE A 253 25.30 24.54 -27.52
CA ILE A 253 26.64 24.73 -28.07
C ILE A 253 26.54 25.37 -29.46
N GLU A 254 25.72 24.79 -30.34
CA GLU A 254 25.54 25.29 -31.71
C GLU A 254 24.15 24.96 -32.26
N TRP A 255 23.78 25.67 -33.32
CA TRP A 255 22.62 25.34 -34.14
C TRP A 255 23.03 24.43 -35.29
N ILE A 256 22.16 23.47 -35.61
CA ILE A 256 22.31 22.53 -36.71
C ILE A 256 21.33 22.97 -37.80
N ASN A 257 21.82 23.10 -39.03
CA ASN A 257 21.02 23.54 -40.18
C ASN A 257 20.22 22.40 -40.83
N GLU A 258 20.59 21.16 -40.55
CA GLU A 258 19.91 19.97 -41.05
C GLU A 258 18.64 19.69 -40.24
N ASP A 259 17.58 19.33 -40.95
CA ASP A 259 16.31 18.95 -40.34
C ASP A 259 16.22 17.42 -40.24
N GLU A 260 16.55 16.88 -39.06
CA GLU A 260 16.54 15.44 -38.78
C GLU A 260 15.51 15.09 -37.70
N ASP A 261 14.79 13.98 -37.87
CA ASP A 261 13.99 13.41 -36.79
C ASP A 261 14.90 12.72 -35.76
N ILE A 262 14.90 13.25 -34.54
CA ILE A 262 15.76 12.80 -33.45
C ILE A 262 15.03 11.90 -32.45
N LYS A 263 13.74 11.62 -32.69
CA LYS A 263 12.93 10.75 -31.82
C LYS A 263 13.47 9.31 -31.81
N PRO A 264 13.52 8.67 -30.64
CA PRO A 264 13.77 7.24 -30.57
C PRO A 264 12.68 6.46 -31.32
N LYS A 265 13.07 5.32 -31.89
CA LYS A 265 12.13 4.41 -32.57
C LYS A 265 11.00 4.01 -31.62
N GLY A 266 9.75 4.14 -32.09
CA GLY A 266 8.55 3.78 -31.32
C GLY A 266 8.10 4.83 -30.31
N TRP A 267 8.76 6.00 -30.25
CA TRP A 267 8.37 7.09 -29.35
C TRP A 267 6.91 7.50 -29.51
N ASP A 268 6.49 7.81 -30.75
CA ASP A 268 5.12 8.23 -31.04
C ASP A 268 4.08 7.08 -30.92
N GLN A 269 4.55 5.84 -30.71
CA GLN A 269 3.69 4.66 -30.51
C GLN A 269 3.42 4.38 -29.03
N TYR A 270 4.15 5.03 -28.11
CA TYR A 270 3.99 4.80 -26.69
C TYR A 270 2.67 5.40 -26.19
N ILE A 271 1.84 4.56 -25.59
CA ILE A 271 0.59 4.96 -24.94
C ILE A 271 0.80 4.85 -23.44
N GLN A 272 0.62 5.97 -22.73
CA GLN A 272 0.66 5.98 -21.26
C GLN A 272 -0.39 5.00 -20.72
N PRO A 273 -0.03 4.14 -19.74
CA PRO A 273 -1.03 3.33 -19.04
C PRO A 273 -2.11 4.21 -18.40
N THR A 274 -3.27 3.62 -18.13
CA THR A 274 -4.35 4.30 -17.41
C THR A 274 -4.70 3.51 -16.16
N LEU A 275 -5.10 4.21 -15.10
CA LEU A 275 -5.49 3.60 -13.82
C LEU A 275 -7.00 3.55 -13.64
N GLN A 276 -7.79 3.90 -14.67
CA GLN A 276 -9.25 4.02 -14.54
C GLN A 276 -9.92 2.69 -14.15
N GLN A 277 -9.44 1.57 -14.68
CA GLN A 277 -10.00 0.26 -14.36
C GLN A 277 -9.59 -0.17 -12.95
N ASP A 278 -8.33 0.02 -12.57
CA ASP A 278 -7.83 -0.29 -11.23
C ASP A 278 -8.54 0.55 -10.16
N GLU A 279 -8.78 1.83 -10.42
CA GLU A 279 -9.55 2.69 -9.53
C GLU A 279 -10.96 2.18 -9.27
N LYS A 280 -11.66 1.71 -10.31
CA LYS A 280 -12.99 1.09 -10.15
C LYS A 280 -12.94 -0.16 -9.26
N THR A 281 -11.83 -0.90 -9.26
CA THR A 281 -11.70 -2.07 -8.38
C THR A 281 -11.63 -1.71 -6.90
N LEU A 282 -11.03 -0.56 -6.55
CA LEU A 282 -11.00 -0.06 -5.17
C LEU A 282 -12.37 0.45 -4.74
N THR A 283 -13.10 1.19 -5.60
CA THR A 283 -14.40 1.78 -5.25
C THR A 283 -15.50 0.74 -5.01
N ASN A 284 -15.33 -0.47 -5.52
CA ASN A 284 -16.30 -1.58 -5.38
C ASN A 284 -16.02 -2.49 -4.17
N LYS A 285 -15.16 -2.06 -3.22
CA LYS A 285 -14.77 -2.83 -2.03
C LYS A 285 -15.14 -2.09 -0.75
#